data_AF-A0A356UIV1-F1
#
_entry.id   AF-A0A356UIV1-F1
#
_cell.length_a   1.000
_cell.length_b   1.000
_cell.length_c   1.000
_cell.angle_alpha   90.00
_cell.angle_beta   90.00
_cell.angle_gamma   90.00
#
_symmetry.space_group_name_H-M   'P 1'
#
loop_
_entity.id
_entity.type
_entity.pdbx_description
1 polymer ?
#
loop_
_entity_poly.entity_id
_entity_poly.type
_entity_poly.pdbx_seq_one_letter_code
_entity_poly.pdbx_strand_id
1 'polypeptide(L)' 'MKLIEIHMTKCKLFLYEQELVTLLARDPNLWAIAIRRGKGIKRARSSQGRNIKIQKERNKY' A
#
# COMPACT_ATOMS: atom_id res chain seq x y z
N MET A 1 -19.16 0.78 -5.67
CA MET A 1 -18.67 0.49 -4.31
C MET A 1 -17.45 -0.41 -4.43
N LYS A 2 -16.33 -0.06 -3.80
CA LYS A 2 -15.09 -0.86 -3.86
C LYS A 2 -14.91 -1.60 -2.55
N LEU A 3 -14.85 -2.92 -2.61
CA LEU A 3 -14.57 -3.78 -1.47
C LEU A 3 -13.06 -3.93 -1.29
N ILE A 4 -12.59 -3.85 -0.05
CA ILE A 4 -11.19 -3.97 0.35
C ILE A 4 -11.07 -5.19 1.25
N GLU A 5 -10.21 -6.13 0.89
CA GLU A 5 -9.83 -7.26 1.72
C GLU A 5 -8.54 -6.95 2.48
N ILE A 6 -8.59 -7.04 3.81
CA ILE A 6 -7.46 -6.82 4.70
C ILE A 6 -7.13 -8.15 5.38
N HIS A 7 -5.93 -8.66 5.08
CA HIS A 7 -5.42 -9.87 5.69
C HIS A 7 -4.80 -9.53 7.05
N MET A 8 -5.40 -10.03 8.13
CA MET A 8 -4.89 -9.93 9.48
C MET A 8 -4.30 -11.29 9.90
N THR A 9 -3.50 -11.32 10.96
CA THR A 9 -2.82 -12.54 11.42
C THR A 9 -3.77 -13.70 11.73
N LYS A 10 -5.00 -13.41 12.16
CA LYS A 10 -5.99 -14.43 12.60
C LYS A 10 -7.27 -14.47 11.77
N CYS A 11 -7.53 -13.45 10.95
CA CYS A 11 -8.79 -13.31 10.24
C CYS A 11 -8.64 -12.46 8.98
N LYS A 12 -9.70 -12.45 8.16
CA LYS A 12 -9.82 -11.58 7.00
C LYS A 12 -10.92 -10.56 7.28
N LEU A 13 -10.61 -9.28 7.10
CA LEU A 13 -11.60 -8.22 7.19
C LEU A 13 -11.98 -7.79 5.77
N PHE A 14 -13.28 -7.65 5.54
CA PHE A 14 -13.83 -7.12 4.30
C PHE A 14 -14.55 -5.83 4.65
N LEU A 15 -14.10 -4.72 4.07
CA LEU A 15 -14.65 -3.40 4.30
C LEU A 15 -14.88 -2.71 2.96
N TYR A 16 -15.97 -1.97 2.82
CA TYR A 16 -16.09 -1.01 1.74
C TYR A 16 -15.13 0.16 1.96
N GLU A 17 -14.66 0.75 0.87
CA GLU A 17 -13.77 1.91 0.92
C GLU A 17 -14.37 3.06 1.74
N GLN A 18 -15.68 3.30 1.64
CA GLN A 18 -16.38 4.33 2.43
C GLN A 18 -16.41 4.01 3.93
N GLU A 19 -16.58 2.74 4.30
CA GLU A 19 -16.55 2.31 5.71
C GLU A 19 -15.16 2.50 6.30
N LEU A 20 -14.12 2.16 5.54
CA LEU A 20 -12.74 2.36 5.95
C LEU A 20 -12.39 3.86 6.10
N VAL A 21 -12.85 4.70 5.17
CA VAL A 21 -12.72 6.17 5.25
C VAL A 21 -13.40 6.70 6.52
N THR A 22 -14.64 6.29 6.76
CA THR A 22 -15.42 6.72 7.93
C THR A 22 -14.78 6.28 9.25
N LEU A 23 -14.28 5.04 9.30
CA LEU A 23 -13.66 4.47 10.49
C LEU A 23 -12.38 5.21 10.87
N LEU A 24 -11.52 5.49 9.88
CA LEU A 24 -10.26 6.17 10.13
C LEU A 24 -10.41 7.70 10.22
N ALA A 25 -11.51 8.29 9.75
CA ALA A 25 -11.82 9.71 9.98
C ALA A 25 -11.96 10.06 11.47
N ARG A 26 -12.24 9.06 12.32
CA ARG A 26 -12.28 9.21 13.79
C ARG A 26 -10.89 9.43 14.41
N ASP A 27 -9.82 9.07 13.70
CA ASP A 27 -8.44 9.33 14.11
C ASP A 27 -7.60 9.84 12.92
N PRO A 28 -7.58 11.18 12.72
CA PRO A 28 -6.82 11.80 11.63
C PRO A 28 -5.31 11.54 11.68
N ASN A 29 -4.74 11.30 12.87
CA ASN A 29 -3.31 11.01 13.01
C ASN A 29 -2.99 9.62 12.45
N LEU A 30 -3.82 8.64 12.76
CA LEU A 30 -3.72 7.30 12.19
C LEU A 30 -3.87 7.33 10.66
N TRP A 31 -4.80 8.15 10.14
CA TRP A 31 -4.97 8.37 8.70
C TRP A 31 -3.69 8.89 8.04
N ALA A 32 -3.09 9.94 8.60
CA ALA A 32 -1.86 10.53 8.07
C ALA A 32 -0.68 9.54 8.07
N ILE A 33 -0.55 8.75 9.15
CA ILE A 33 0.47 7.71 9.27
C ILE A 33 0.28 6.63 8.19
N ALA A 34 -0.96 6.16 7.99
CA ALA A 34 -1.28 5.16 6.98
C ALA A 34 -0.92 5.63 5.56
N ILE A 35 -1.27 6.88 5.21
CA ILE A 35 -0.90 7.48 3.91
C ILE A 35 0.62 7.56 3.75
N ARG A 36 1.33 8.02 4.79
CA ARG A 36 2.80 8.14 4.75
C ARG A 36 3.46 6.78 4.50
N ARG A 37 2.99 5.72 5.18
CA ARG A 37 3.46 4.33 4.97
C ARG A 37 3.23 3.89 3.52
N GLY A 38 2.02 4.12 2.99
CA GLY A 38 1.68 3.78 1.61
C GLY A 38 2.61 4.43 0.58
N LYS A 39 2.93 5.72 0.75
CA LYS A 39 3.89 6.44 -0.12
C LYS A 39 5.29 5.83 -0.06
N GLY A 40 5.77 5.48 1.15
CA GLY A 40 7.07 4.82 1.34
C GLY A 40 7.14 3.49 0.59
N ILE A 41 6.13 2.62 0.76
CA ILE A 41 6.05 1.33 0.07
C ILE A 41 6.02 1.51 -1.45
N LYS A 42 5.23 2.46 -1.95
CA LYS A 42 5.13 2.72 -3.40
C LYS A 42 6.46 3.21 -3.99
N ARG A 43 7.19 4.06 -3.26
CA ARG A 43 8.53 4.52 -3.63
C ARG A 43 9.54 3.38 -3.64
N ALA A 44 9.54 2.53 -2.60
CA ALA A 44 10.43 1.37 -2.52
C ALA A 44 10.18 0.36 -3.66
N ARG A 45 8.91 0.11 -4.00
CA ARG A 45 8.56 -0.73 -5.16
C ARG A 45 9.02 -0.12 -6.48
N SER A 46 8.90 1.20 -6.63
CA SER A 46 9.38 1.92 -7.82
C SER A 46 10.90 1.89 -7.96
N SER A 47 11.66 2.01 -6.86
CA SER A 47 13.13 1.92 -6.90
C SER A 47 13.60 0.48 -7.16
N GLN A 48 12.98 -0.53 -6.55
CA GLN A 48 13.25 -1.93 -6.85
C GLN A 48 12.97 -2.26 -8.33
N GLY A 49 11.83 -1.83 -8.88
CA GLY A 49 11.50 -2.03 -10.29
C GLY A 49 12.49 -1.36 -11.25
N ARG A 50 13.04 -0.19 -10.89
CA ARG A 50 14.12 0.46 -11.65
C ARG A 50 15.41 -0.36 -11.62
N ASN A 51 15.83 -0.83 -10.45
CA ASN A 51 17.04 -1.65 -10.33
C ASN A 51 16.93 -2.96 -11.12
N ILE A 52 15.76 -3.61 -11.14
CA ILE A 52 15.53 -4.84 -11.92
C ILE A 52 15.61 -4.56 -13.43
N LYS A 53 15.09 -3.42 -13.91
CA LYS A 53 15.23 -3.02 -15.33
C LYS A 53 16.68 -2.76 -15.71
N ILE A 54 17.41 -2.00 -14.90
CA ILE A 54 18.83 -1.69 -15.12
C ILE A 54 19.67 -2.98 -15.11
N GLN A 55 19.39 -3.92 -14.21
CA GLN A 55 20.09 -5.21 -14.16
C GLN A 55 19.83 -6.06 -15.42
N LYS A 56 18.59 -6.07 -15.93
CA LYS A 56 18.24 -6.77 -17.18
C LYS A 56 18.90 -6.12 -18.40
N GLU A 57 19.03 -4.81 -18.42
CA GLU A 57 19.73 -4.09 -19.50
C GLU A 57 21.25 -4.36 -19.47
N ARG A 58 21.85 -4.43 -18.28
CA ARG A 58 23.29 -4.78 -18.11
C ARG A 58 23.64 -6.21 -18.49
N ASN A 59 22.75 -7.18 -18.26
CA ASN A 59 22.98 -8.59 -18.64
C ASN A 59 22.65 -8.89 -20.12
N LYS A 60 22.19 -7.90 -20.88
CA LYS A 60 21.84 -8.03 -22.30
C LYS A 60 23.02 -7.71 -23.23
N TYR A 61 24.07 -7.10 -22.70
CA TYR A 61 25.35 -6.83 -23.35
C TYR A 61 26.45 -7.61 -22.63
#